data_AF-A0A087T3V3-F1
#
_entry.id   AF-A0A087T3V3-F1
#
_cell.length_a   1.000
_cell.length_b   1.000
_cell.length_c   1.000
_cell.angle_alpha   90.00
_cell.angle_beta   90.00
_cell.angle_gamma   90.00
#
_symmetry.space_group_name_H-M   'P 1'
#
loop_
_entity.id
_entity.type
_entity.pdbx_description
1 polymer ?
#
loop_
_entity_poly.entity_id
_entity_poly.type
_entity_poly.pdbx_seq_one_letter_code
_entity_poly.pdbx_strand_id
1 'polypeptide(L)'
;MGFGGGFLMTVYIRENKTSAVIDARESAPKNADKDMFKGNSTSSQEGGLSVAVPGELRGYKMAHEKYGKLPWKSLIEPSIKICSDGFEVSKHLAKYLQKVKKRILADNSMREEFLNNATNDLYKEGEILKRPVLARTLNEIAEKGADVLYTGDLHENFLNDISNCGGIITKEDLANYQPKLKPAVKLELEGAEKLFLHSVPPPGSGVILSFILNILSNYNMTAEDFMDTDNAVLMYHRITEAFKFAFAHRTQLGDDAFVNVTQLVSNLVSREYASSIWRQISDEKTRPTSFYKPEMEVTNDHGTAHVSVVAANGDAVSVTSTINTYFGSLCRSPSTGIILNNAMDDFSSPNITNYFGIPPSPANYIVPGKRPLSSMCPTIVVNADGDVHMVVGGAGGTRIITASALSMIRTLWLSEDIKRATDAPRFHHQLFPNQIEYEESFPKIYMDKLKGFGHSVVPETQASVFLGIIKENGKLNTNVDYRKGGSADGF
;
A
#
# COMPACT_ATOMS: atom_id res chain seq x y z
N MET A 1 -1.37 10.35 0.39
CA MET A 1 -2.25 10.44 -0.79
C MET A 1 -1.79 11.60 -1.63
N GLY A 2 -1.87 11.52 -2.95
CA GLY A 2 -1.33 12.56 -3.83
C GLY A 2 -1.72 12.37 -5.30
N PHE A 3 -2.20 13.46 -5.93
CA PHE A 3 -2.67 13.43 -7.32
C PHE A 3 -1.63 13.01 -8.36
N GLY A 4 -0.34 13.07 -8.00
CA GLY A 4 0.74 12.59 -8.85
C GLY A 4 0.94 11.08 -8.79
N GLY A 5 0.15 10.31 -8.04
CA GLY A 5 0.25 8.86 -7.91
C GLY A 5 -1.06 8.13 -8.21
N GLY A 6 -1.34 7.08 -7.44
CA GLY A 6 -2.47 6.19 -7.64
C GLY A 6 -2.94 5.51 -6.34
N PHE A 7 -4.08 4.81 -6.44
CA PHE A 7 -4.66 4.11 -5.29
C PHE A 7 -5.37 2.82 -5.67
N LEU A 8 -5.57 1.97 -4.66
CA LEU A 8 -6.56 0.90 -4.70
C LEU A 8 -7.60 1.16 -3.60
N MET A 9 -8.88 1.01 -3.93
CA MET A 9 -10.00 1.28 -3.03
C MET A 9 -10.98 0.11 -3.06
N THR A 10 -11.19 -0.54 -1.93
CA THR A 10 -12.25 -1.53 -1.73
C THR A 10 -13.48 -0.81 -1.18
N VAL A 11 -14.60 -0.94 -1.87
CA VAL A 11 -15.90 -0.37 -1.50
C VAL A 11 -16.86 -1.52 -1.19
N TYR A 12 -17.54 -1.47 -0.06
CA TYR A 12 -18.59 -2.40 0.34
C TYR A 12 -19.91 -1.66 0.50
N ILE A 13 -20.94 -2.13 -0.21
CA ILE A 13 -22.30 -1.59 -0.13
C ILE A 13 -23.15 -2.57 0.68
N ARG A 14 -23.59 -2.12 1.85
CA ARG A 14 -24.27 -2.96 2.85
C ARG A 14 -25.65 -3.41 2.43
N GLU A 15 -26.39 -2.52 1.77
CA GLU A 15 -27.77 -2.74 1.35
C GLU A 15 -27.92 -3.97 0.46
N ASN A 16 -27.01 -4.13 -0.51
CA ASN A 16 -27.03 -5.23 -1.48
C ASN A 16 -25.93 -6.29 -1.24
N LYS A 17 -25.14 -6.14 -0.17
CA LYS A 17 -24.01 -7.00 0.20
C LYS A 17 -22.98 -7.18 -0.94
N THR A 18 -22.76 -6.13 -1.73
CA THR A 18 -21.80 -6.15 -2.84
C THR A 18 -20.50 -5.45 -2.48
N SER A 19 -19.42 -5.86 -3.15
CA SER A 19 -18.10 -5.29 -2.98
C SER A 19 -17.44 -5.09 -4.33
N ALA A 20 -16.86 -3.92 -4.55
CA ALA A 20 -16.12 -3.58 -5.75
C ALA A 20 -14.79 -2.92 -5.40
N VAL A 21 -13.86 -2.93 -6.35
CA VAL A 21 -12.54 -2.33 -6.23
C VAL A 21 -12.37 -1.29 -7.32
N ILE A 22 -12.06 -0.06 -6.94
CA ILE A 22 -11.55 0.95 -7.87
C ILE A 22 -10.04 0.82 -7.86
N ASP A 23 -9.49 0.38 -8.99
CA ASP A 23 -8.06 0.31 -9.26
C ASP A 23 -7.67 1.55 -10.07
N ALA A 24 -7.16 2.55 -9.36
CA ALA A 24 -6.59 3.78 -9.89
C ALA A 24 -5.05 3.76 -9.80
N ARG A 25 -4.45 2.55 -9.88
CA ARG A 25 -2.99 2.38 -9.93
C ARG A 25 -2.42 3.04 -11.19
N GLU A 26 -1.24 3.62 -11.05
CA GLU A 26 -0.50 4.22 -12.16
C GLU A 26 -0.20 3.18 -13.25
N SER A 27 -0.10 3.62 -14.51
CA SER A 27 0.27 2.75 -15.63
C SER A 27 1.58 3.18 -16.28
N ALA A 28 2.33 2.21 -16.80
CA ALA A 28 3.53 2.46 -17.58
C ALA A 28 3.18 3.31 -18.83
N PRO A 29 3.94 4.38 -19.12
CA PRO A 29 3.77 5.18 -20.33
C PRO A 29 3.91 4.34 -21.61
N LYS A 30 3.30 4.78 -22.71
CA LYS A 30 3.38 4.11 -24.02
C LYS A 30 4.81 3.94 -24.52
N ASN A 31 5.68 4.90 -24.19
CA ASN A 31 7.09 4.89 -24.56
C ASN A 31 7.98 4.11 -23.57
N ALA A 32 7.41 3.50 -22.53
CA ALA A 32 8.18 2.68 -21.59
C ALA A 32 8.64 1.39 -22.26
N ASP A 33 9.83 0.93 -21.90
CA ASP A 33 10.36 -0.35 -22.38
C ASP A 33 10.96 -1.15 -21.22
N LYS A 34 11.04 -2.47 -21.40
CA LYS A 34 11.49 -3.40 -20.36
C LYS A 34 12.90 -3.10 -19.83
N ASP A 35 13.75 -2.50 -20.65
CA ASP A 35 15.16 -2.24 -20.38
C ASP A 35 15.44 -0.74 -20.19
N MET A 36 14.41 0.10 -20.03
CA MET A 36 14.51 1.58 -20.05
C MET A 36 15.48 2.15 -19.01
N PHE A 37 15.66 1.45 -17.89
CA PHE A 37 16.60 1.86 -16.84
C PHE A 37 18.05 1.41 -17.07
N LYS A 38 18.31 0.54 -18.05
CA LYS A 38 19.66 0.10 -18.45
C LYS A 38 20.54 -0.37 -17.26
N GLY A 39 19.92 -1.04 -16.28
CA GLY A 39 20.59 -1.52 -15.08
C GLY A 39 20.84 -0.47 -13.99
N ASN A 40 20.36 0.77 -14.17
CA ASN A 40 20.47 1.82 -13.17
C ASN A 40 19.23 1.87 -12.27
N SER A 41 19.32 1.30 -11.06
CA SER A 41 18.27 1.34 -10.05
C SER A 41 17.95 2.74 -9.52
N THR A 42 18.87 3.71 -9.62
CA THR A 42 18.54 5.09 -9.22
C THR A 42 17.57 5.73 -10.20
N SER A 43 17.68 5.42 -11.50
CA SER A 43 16.75 5.93 -12.52
C SER A 43 15.34 5.36 -12.42
N SER A 44 15.16 4.19 -11.77
CA SER A 44 13.82 3.68 -11.46
C SER A 44 13.21 4.37 -10.25
N GLN A 45 14.03 4.96 -9.36
CA GLN A 45 13.58 5.59 -8.12
C GLN A 45 13.45 7.11 -8.22
N GLU A 46 14.25 7.77 -9.05
CA GLU A 46 14.38 9.22 -9.08
C GLU A 46 14.28 9.78 -10.51
N GLY A 47 13.81 11.02 -10.62
CA GLY A 47 13.68 11.73 -11.89
C GLY A 47 12.51 11.27 -12.75
N GLY A 48 12.30 11.93 -13.88
CA GLY A 48 11.07 11.79 -14.68
C GLY A 48 10.87 10.41 -15.29
N LEU A 49 11.95 9.68 -15.55
CA LEU A 49 11.88 8.32 -16.11
C LEU A 49 11.20 7.33 -15.15
N SER A 50 11.22 7.61 -13.84
CA SER A 50 10.55 6.81 -12.82
C SER A 50 9.03 7.06 -12.73
N VAL A 51 8.53 8.11 -13.40
CA VAL A 51 7.14 8.56 -13.29
C VAL A 51 6.23 7.70 -14.16
N ALA A 52 5.28 7.02 -13.53
CA ALA A 52 4.17 6.36 -14.21
C ALA A 52 2.97 7.31 -14.36
N VAL A 53 2.04 7.00 -15.25
CA VAL A 53 0.88 7.85 -15.55
C VAL A 53 -0.02 7.98 -14.29
N PRO A 54 -0.19 9.19 -13.71
CA PRO A 54 -0.93 9.35 -12.46
C PRO A 54 -2.43 9.05 -12.60
N GLY A 55 -2.96 8.23 -11.70
CA GLY A 55 -4.34 7.74 -11.77
C GLY A 55 -5.30 8.29 -10.72
N GLU A 56 -4.75 8.87 -9.66
CA GLU A 56 -5.50 9.16 -8.43
C GLU A 56 -6.71 10.09 -8.66
N LEU A 57 -6.55 11.17 -9.42
CA LEU A 57 -7.62 12.15 -9.62
C LEU A 57 -8.80 11.59 -10.45
N ARG A 58 -8.54 10.84 -11.51
CA ARG A 58 -9.60 10.10 -12.24
C ARG A 58 -10.20 8.97 -11.41
N GLY A 59 -9.42 8.35 -10.53
CA GLY A 59 -9.93 7.42 -9.52
C GLY A 59 -10.99 8.05 -8.61
N TYR A 60 -10.70 9.24 -8.08
CA TYR A 60 -11.66 10.00 -7.25
C TYR A 60 -12.90 10.41 -8.03
N LYS A 61 -12.76 10.82 -9.31
CA LYS A 61 -13.90 11.07 -10.20
C LYS A 61 -14.80 9.84 -10.32
N MET A 62 -14.23 8.67 -10.62
CA MET A 62 -15.00 7.42 -10.71
C MET A 62 -15.71 7.06 -9.39
N ALA A 63 -15.04 7.25 -8.25
CA ALA A 63 -15.63 7.00 -6.94
C ALA A 63 -16.81 7.93 -6.67
N HIS A 64 -16.64 9.23 -6.98
CA HIS A 64 -17.68 10.24 -6.82
C HIS A 64 -18.88 9.99 -7.75
N GLU A 65 -18.66 9.69 -9.02
CA GLU A 65 -19.74 9.41 -9.98
C GLU A 65 -20.55 8.15 -9.62
N LYS A 66 -19.92 7.14 -9.01
CA LYS A 66 -20.59 5.88 -8.65
C LYS A 66 -21.25 5.89 -7.28
N TYR A 67 -20.59 6.50 -6.29
CA TYR A 67 -20.95 6.36 -4.88
C TYR A 67 -21.11 7.71 -4.15
N GLY A 68 -20.73 8.82 -4.79
CA GLY A 68 -20.78 10.15 -4.20
C GLY A 68 -22.20 10.69 -4.07
N LYS A 69 -22.45 11.42 -2.99
CA LYS A 69 -23.72 12.12 -2.73
C LYS A 69 -23.57 13.64 -2.61
N LEU A 70 -22.40 14.10 -2.18
CA LEU A 70 -22.11 15.52 -2.00
C LEU A 70 -21.57 16.14 -3.30
N PRO A 71 -21.76 17.45 -3.52
CA PRO A 71 -21.17 18.14 -4.67
C PRO A 71 -19.63 18.01 -4.70
N TRP A 72 -19.07 17.69 -5.86
CA TRP A 72 -17.61 17.49 -6.07
C TRP A 72 -16.77 18.62 -5.46
N LYS A 73 -17.11 19.86 -5.77
CA LYS A 73 -16.42 21.07 -5.28
C LYS A 73 -16.31 21.11 -3.74
N SER A 74 -17.41 20.81 -3.04
CA SER A 74 -17.45 20.85 -1.58
C SER A 74 -16.49 19.85 -0.90
N LEU A 75 -16.14 18.76 -1.60
CA LEU A 75 -15.18 17.77 -1.11
C LEU A 75 -13.73 18.24 -1.19
N ILE A 76 -13.44 19.23 -2.06
CA ILE A 76 -12.08 19.71 -2.35
C ILE A 76 -11.77 21.02 -1.62
N GLU A 77 -12.78 21.85 -1.36
CA GLU A 77 -12.66 23.14 -0.65
C GLU A 77 -11.82 23.07 0.63
N PRO A 78 -11.96 22.07 1.52
CA PRO A 78 -11.11 21.98 2.72
C PRO A 78 -9.61 21.86 2.39
N SER A 79 -9.26 21.11 1.34
CA SER A 79 -7.87 20.97 0.90
C SER A 79 -7.30 22.23 0.25
N ILE A 80 -8.14 23.00 -0.46
CA ILE A 80 -7.76 24.32 -0.98
C ILE A 80 -7.35 25.22 0.18
N LYS A 81 -8.18 25.29 1.23
CA LYS A 81 -7.94 26.11 2.41
C LYS A 81 -6.66 25.70 3.16
N ILE A 82 -6.45 24.40 3.37
CA ILE A 82 -5.22 23.88 3.99
C ILE A 82 -3.98 24.30 3.19
N CYS A 83 -4.04 24.24 1.86
CA CYS A 83 -2.91 24.60 1.01
C CYS A 83 -2.68 26.13 0.94
N SER A 84 -3.73 26.95 0.99
CA SER A 84 -3.64 28.42 0.95
C SER A 84 -3.23 29.04 2.28
N ASP A 85 -3.87 28.59 3.36
CA ASP A 85 -3.69 29.16 4.70
C ASP A 85 -2.41 28.61 5.33
N GLY A 86 -2.05 27.37 4.95
CA GLY A 86 -0.91 26.62 5.45
C GLY A 86 -1.29 25.62 6.53
N PHE A 87 -0.38 24.69 6.79
CA PHE A 87 -0.52 23.69 7.85
C PHE A 87 0.79 23.53 8.60
N GLU A 88 0.67 23.08 9.85
CA GLU A 88 1.82 22.78 10.69
C GLU A 88 2.55 21.54 10.18
N VAL A 89 3.86 21.68 9.98
CA VAL A 89 4.73 20.59 9.55
C VAL A 89 4.84 19.58 10.69
N SER A 90 4.26 18.39 10.47
CA SER A 90 4.33 17.30 11.44
C SER A 90 5.75 16.78 11.64
N LYS A 91 6.01 16.15 12.79
CA LYS A 91 7.24 15.41 13.09
C LYS A 91 7.65 14.44 11.97
N HIS A 92 6.67 13.72 11.42
CA HIS A 92 6.92 12.75 10.35
C HIS A 92 7.40 13.45 9.07
N LEU A 93 6.72 14.53 8.64
CA LEU A 93 7.12 15.30 7.47
C LEU A 93 8.52 15.91 7.66
N ALA A 94 8.78 16.55 8.82
CA ALA A 94 10.08 17.13 9.13
C ALA A 94 11.22 16.09 9.09
N LYS A 95 11.00 14.90 9.68
CA LYS A 95 11.97 13.79 9.66
C LYS A 95 12.35 13.41 8.23
N TYR A 96 11.38 13.26 7.34
CA TYR A 96 11.64 12.82 5.97
C TYR A 96 12.19 13.94 5.09
N LEU A 97 11.78 15.20 5.28
CA LEU A 97 12.44 16.35 4.65
C LEU A 97 13.95 16.36 4.94
N GLN A 98 14.32 16.17 6.21
CA GLN A 98 15.74 16.10 6.59
C GLN A 98 16.45 14.86 6.02
N LYS A 99 15.78 13.69 6.02
CA LYS A 99 16.34 12.45 5.46
C LYS A 99 16.73 12.58 3.98
N VAL A 100 15.94 13.30 3.19
CA VAL A 100 16.20 13.51 1.74
C VAL A 100 16.69 14.93 1.40
N LYS A 101 17.18 15.69 2.40
CA LYS A 101 17.51 17.12 2.27
C LYS A 101 18.39 17.44 1.07
N LYS A 102 19.46 16.68 0.87
CA LYS A 102 20.39 16.89 -0.25
C LYS A 102 19.69 16.80 -1.61
N ARG A 103 18.73 15.87 -1.75
CA ARG A 103 18.01 15.65 -3.01
C ARG A 103 16.95 16.74 -3.23
N ILE A 104 16.20 17.10 -2.19
CA ILE A 104 15.24 18.22 -2.24
C ILE A 104 15.93 19.52 -2.64
N LEU A 105 17.11 19.82 -2.10
CA LEU A 105 17.84 21.05 -2.42
C LEU A 105 18.49 21.04 -3.81
N ALA A 106 18.71 19.87 -4.39
CA ALA A 106 19.29 19.70 -5.73
C ALA A 106 18.25 19.91 -6.83
N ASP A 107 16.98 19.58 -6.58
CA ASP A 107 15.90 19.83 -7.52
C ASP A 107 15.27 21.23 -7.28
N ASN A 108 15.20 22.04 -8.33
CA ASN A 108 14.69 23.41 -8.22
C ASN A 108 13.20 23.45 -7.81
N SER A 109 12.39 22.52 -8.33
CA SER A 109 10.94 22.50 -8.09
C SER A 109 10.60 22.08 -6.65
N MET A 110 11.35 21.13 -6.10
CA MET A 110 11.21 20.65 -4.73
C MET A 110 11.78 21.67 -3.73
N ARG A 111 12.92 22.28 -4.05
CA ARG A 111 13.51 23.35 -3.23
C ARG A 111 12.56 24.53 -3.10
N GLU A 112 11.93 24.95 -4.18
CA GLU A 112 10.93 26.05 -4.16
C GLU A 112 9.79 25.79 -3.17
N GLU A 113 9.32 24.53 -3.09
CA GLU A 113 8.20 24.15 -2.23
C GLU A 113 8.60 23.97 -0.76
N PHE A 114 9.78 23.39 -0.50
CA PHE A 114 10.16 22.90 0.83
C PHE A 114 11.28 23.67 1.52
N LEU A 115 11.93 24.62 0.84
CA LEU A 115 12.87 25.54 1.49
C LEU A 115 12.09 26.66 2.20
N ASN A 116 12.31 26.77 3.50
CA ASN A 116 11.83 27.90 4.27
C ASN A 116 12.81 29.07 4.08
N ASN A 117 12.41 30.04 3.25
CA ASN A 117 13.25 31.22 2.94
C ASN A 117 13.56 32.10 4.17
N ALA A 118 12.76 32.03 5.24
CA ALA A 118 13.02 32.80 6.46
C ALA A 118 14.19 32.21 7.27
N THR A 119 14.38 30.89 7.21
CA THR A 119 15.46 30.18 7.94
C THR A 119 16.61 29.75 7.03
N ASN A 120 16.41 29.83 5.70
CA ASN A 120 17.30 29.28 4.68
C ASN A 120 17.62 27.79 4.89
N ASP A 121 16.63 27.04 5.38
CA ASP A 121 16.69 25.59 5.61
C ASP A 121 15.36 24.95 5.22
N LEU A 122 15.30 23.62 5.13
CA LEU A 122 14.03 22.94 4.92
C LEU A 122 13.12 23.11 6.13
N TYR A 123 11.81 23.15 5.89
CA TYR A 123 10.82 23.31 6.95
C TYR A 123 11.00 22.28 8.08
N LYS A 124 10.86 22.75 9.31
CA LYS A 124 11.00 21.97 10.55
C LYS A 124 9.65 21.70 11.20
N GLU A 125 9.62 20.75 12.13
CA GLU A 125 8.43 20.44 12.92
C GLU A 125 7.89 21.72 13.60
N GLY A 126 6.58 21.94 13.53
CA GLY A 126 5.92 23.12 14.08
C GLY A 126 5.89 24.35 13.18
N GLU A 127 6.69 24.40 12.11
CA GLU A 127 6.64 25.51 11.16
C GLU A 127 5.42 25.42 10.25
N ILE A 128 4.92 26.56 9.76
CA ILE A 128 3.76 26.60 8.86
C ILE A 128 4.21 26.54 7.41
N LEU A 129 3.87 25.45 6.73
CA LEU A 129 4.10 25.25 5.30
C LEU A 129 2.85 25.61 4.50
N LYS A 130 3.00 26.47 3.49
CA LYS A 130 1.95 26.81 2.52
C LYS A 130 2.27 26.19 1.16
N ARG A 131 1.22 25.83 0.41
CA ARG A 131 1.32 25.23 -0.94
C ARG A 131 0.46 25.99 -1.96
N PRO A 132 0.76 27.28 -2.24
CA PRO A 132 -0.14 28.15 -2.99
C PRO A 132 -0.34 27.74 -4.45
N VAL A 133 0.66 27.11 -5.08
CA VAL A 133 0.52 26.57 -6.44
C VAL A 133 -0.50 25.42 -6.45
N LEU A 134 -0.37 24.49 -5.51
CA LEU A 134 -1.30 23.38 -5.36
C LEU A 134 -2.72 23.85 -5.00
N ALA A 135 -2.85 24.91 -4.19
CA ALA A 135 -4.15 25.51 -3.88
C ALA A 135 -4.88 26.00 -5.15
N ARG A 136 -4.17 26.65 -6.09
CA ARG A 136 -4.74 27.07 -7.38
C ARG A 136 -5.16 25.87 -8.24
N THR A 137 -4.32 24.84 -8.30
CA THR A 137 -4.64 23.58 -8.99
C THR A 137 -5.89 22.92 -8.41
N LEU A 138 -5.98 22.82 -7.09
CA LEU A 138 -7.16 22.29 -6.41
C LEU A 138 -8.42 23.11 -6.72
N ASN A 139 -8.30 24.43 -6.82
CA ASN A 139 -9.41 25.30 -7.21
C ASN A 139 -9.88 25.01 -8.64
N GLU A 140 -8.96 24.90 -9.62
CA GLU A 140 -9.31 24.51 -10.99
C GLU A 140 -10.00 23.14 -11.04
N ILE A 141 -9.50 22.16 -10.28
CA ILE A 141 -10.11 20.82 -10.18
C ILE A 141 -11.50 20.89 -9.54
N ALA A 142 -11.70 21.75 -8.55
CA ALA A 142 -12.98 21.91 -7.86
C ALA A 142 -14.05 22.54 -8.77
N GLU A 143 -13.68 23.53 -9.59
CA GLU A 143 -14.59 24.21 -10.51
C GLU A 143 -14.86 23.41 -11.80
N LYS A 144 -13.81 22.81 -12.38
CA LYS A 144 -13.87 22.22 -13.74
C LYS A 144 -13.87 20.69 -13.74
N GLY A 145 -13.71 20.06 -12.57
CA GLY A 145 -13.64 18.61 -12.42
C GLY A 145 -12.26 18.02 -12.71
N ALA A 146 -12.15 16.71 -12.50
CA ALA A 146 -10.89 15.97 -12.60
C ALA A 146 -10.19 16.05 -13.97
N ASP A 147 -10.94 16.14 -15.07
CA ASP A 147 -10.37 16.10 -16.42
C ASP A 147 -9.58 17.36 -16.80
N VAL A 148 -9.61 18.42 -15.97
CA VAL A 148 -8.78 19.61 -16.18
C VAL A 148 -7.28 19.27 -16.25
N LEU A 149 -6.83 18.24 -15.52
CA LEU A 149 -5.45 17.76 -15.54
C LEU A 149 -5.14 16.83 -16.73
N TYR A 150 -6.13 16.06 -17.19
CA TYR A 150 -5.92 14.98 -18.15
C TYR A 150 -6.20 15.38 -19.60
N THR A 151 -7.12 16.32 -19.83
CA THR A 151 -7.52 16.78 -21.16
C THR A 151 -7.90 18.27 -21.22
N GLY A 152 -7.86 18.99 -20.08
CA GLY A 152 -8.27 20.39 -19.98
C GLY A 152 -7.10 21.36 -19.74
N ASP A 153 -7.39 22.48 -19.08
CA ASP A 153 -6.52 23.66 -19.04
C ASP A 153 -5.16 23.43 -18.35
N LEU A 154 -5.06 22.47 -17.44
CA LEU A 154 -3.79 22.15 -16.76
C LEU A 154 -2.94 21.13 -17.53
N HIS A 155 -3.51 20.49 -18.56
CA HIS A 155 -2.93 19.33 -19.21
C HIS A 155 -1.57 19.59 -19.85
N GLU A 156 -1.47 20.59 -20.74
CA GLU A 156 -0.24 20.87 -21.49
C GLU A 156 0.88 21.33 -20.55
N ASN A 157 0.58 22.16 -19.56
CA ASN A 157 1.58 22.62 -18.58
C ASN A 157 2.07 21.47 -17.70
N PHE A 158 1.17 20.61 -17.23
CA PHE A 158 1.54 19.44 -16.44
C PHE A 158 2.40 18.45 -17.24
N LEU A 159 2.04 18.20 -18.51
CA LEU A 159 2.82 17.35 -19.41
C LEU A 159 4.22 17.93 -19.69
N ASN A 160 4.31 19.23 -19.96
CA ASN A 160 5.59 19.91 -20.16
C ASN A 160 6.48 19.82 -18.91
N ASP A 161 5.91 19.97 -17.72
CA ASP A 161 6.65 19.82 -16.47
C ASP A 161 7.19 18.40 -16.26
N ILE A 162 6.40 17.37 -16.58
CA ILE A 162 6.86 15.97 -16.56
C ILE A 162 8.02 15.78 -17.54
N SER A 163 7.89 16.29 -18.77
CA SER A 163 8.94 16.22 -19.79
C SER A 163 10.22 16.95 -19.34
N ASN A 164 10.09 18.10 -18.68
CA ASN A 164 11.24 18.87 -18.17
C ASN A 164 11.97 18.16 -17.02
N CYS A 165 11.27 17.32 -16.24
CA CYS A 165 11.87 16.41 -15.27
C CYS A 165 12.49 15.15 -15.94
N GLY A 166 12.40 15.02 -17.27
CA GLY A 166 12.93 13.87 -18.04
C GLY A 166 11.96 12.70 -18.13
N GLY A 167 10.66 12.94 -17.93
CA GLY A 167 9.63 11.92 -18.05
C GLY A 167 9.25 11.62 -19.49
N ILE A 168 8.72 10.41 -19.71
CA ILE A 168 8.38 9.88 -21.04
C ILE A 168 6.88 9.74 -21.26
N ILE A 169 6.07 10.27 -20.34
CA ILE A 169 4.61 10.33 -20.46
C ILE A 169 4.27 11.18 -21.67
N THR A 170 3.42 10.65 -22.54
CA THR A 170 2.92 11.36 -23.72
C THR A 170 1.57 12.00 -23.45
N LYS A 171 1.15 12.88 -24.37
CA LYS A 171 -0.21 13.44 -24.39
C LYS A 171 -1.29 12.34 -24.36
N GLU A 172 -1.09 11.29 -25.18
CA GLU A 172 -2.01 10.15 -25.27
C GLU A 172 -2.08 9.37 -23.95
N ASP A 173 -0.95 9.19 -23.27
CA ASP A 173 -0.90 8.48 -21.98
C ASP A 173 -1.79 9.12 -20.93
N LEU A 174 -1.64 10.43 -20.72
CA LEU A 174 -2.48 11.18 -19.77
C LEU A 174 -3.94 11.22 -20.24
N ALA A 175 -4.19 11.57 -21.51
CA ALA A 175 -5.55 11.72 -22.02
C ALA A 175 -6.37 10.43 -21.93
N ASN A 176 -5.72 9.27 -22.15
CA ASN A 176 -6.39 7.97 -22.23
C ASN A 176 -6.40 7.18 -20.91
N TYR A 177 -5.71 7.63 -19.85
CA TYR A 177 -5.69 6.92 -18.58
C TYR A 177 -7.10 6.72 -18.00
N GLN A 178 -7.50 5.50 -17.65
CA GLN A 178 -8.76 5.26 -16.95
C GLN A 178 -8.55 4.33 -15.76
N PRO A 179 -9.12 4.64 -14.57
CA PRO A 179 -9.20 3.68 -13.49
C PRO A 179 -10.06 2.48 -13.90
N LYS A 180 -9.81 1.31 -13.32
CA LYS A 180 -10.57 0.08 -13.59
C LYS A 180 -11.50 -0.20 -12.41
N LEU A 181 -12.73 -0.63 -12.70
CA LEU A 181 -13.63 -1.18 -11.69
C LEU A 181 -13.56 -2.71 -11.74
N LYS A 182 -13.22 -3.34 -10.63
CA LYS A 182 -13.02 -4.80 -10.54
C LYS A 182 -13.86 -5.40 -9.42
N PRO A 183 -14.26 -6.69 -9.51
CA PRO A 183 -14.80 -7.37 -8.34
C PRO A 183 -13.74 -7.47 -7.25
N ALA A 184 -14.16 -7.36 -5.99
CA ALA A 184 -13.27 -7.66 -4.87
C ALA A 184 -12.99 -9.16 -4.79
N VAL A 185 -11.78 -9.49 -4.35
CA VAL A 185 -11.42 -10.84 -3.90
C VAL A 185 -12.19 -11.13 -2.62
N LYS A 186 -12.78 -12.33 -2.54
CA LYS A 186 -13.56 -12.77 -1.39
C LYS A 186 -12.94 -14.00 -0.76
N LEU A 187 -12.88 -14.04 0.57
CA LEU A 187 -12.46 -15.20 1.34
C LEU A 187 -13.43 -15.39 2.52
N GLU A 188 -13.93 -16.60 2.71
CA GLU A 188 -14.59 -16.99 3.96
C GLU A 188 -13.49 -17.30 4.99
N LEU A 189 -13.47 -16.56 6.09
CA LEU A 189 -12.53 -16.77 7.18
C LEU A 189 -13.11 -17.78 8.17
N GLU A 190 -12.36 -18.83 8.45
CA GLU A 190 -12.73 -19.78 9.51
C GLU A 190 -12.36 -19.23 10.89
N GLY A 191 -13.21 -19.53 11.87
CA GLY A 191 -13.08 -19.09 13.25
C GLY A 191 -14.37 -19.34 14.02
N ALA A 192 -14.46 -18.75 15.22
CA ALA A 192 -15.68 -18.83 16.04
C ALA A 192 -16.89 -18.16 15.38
N GLU A 193 -16.66 -17.11 14.58
CA GLU A 193 -17.67 -16.40 13.82
C GLU A 193 -17.47 -16.58 12.31
N LYS A 194 -18.58 -16.63 11.58
CA LYS A 194 -18.57 -16.68 10.11
C LYS A 194 -18.31 -15.29 9.54
N LEU A 195 -17.08 -15.04 9.08
CA LEU A 195 -16.64 -13.76 8.54
C LEU A 195 -16.26 -13.88 7.06
N PHE A 196 -16.47 -12.81 6.31
CA PHE A 196 -16.15 -12.69 4.90
C PHE A 196 -15.21 -11.51 4.68
N LEU A 197 -14.02 -11.81 4.20
CA LEU A 197 -13.00 -10.84 3.82
C LEU A 197 -13.23 -10.41 2.36
N HIS A 198 -13.21 -9.10 2.12
CA HIS A 198 -13.27 -8.45 0.83
C HIS A 198 -12.01 -7.61 0.63
N SER A 199 -11.21 -7.90 -0.40
CA SER A 199 -9.96 -7.19 -0.65
C SER A 199 -9.67 -7.02 -2.15
N VAL A 200 -8.56 -6.38 -2.46
CA VAL A 200 -8.19 -6.03 -3.83
C VAL A 200 -7.64 -7.23 -4.63
N PRO A 201 -8.04 -7.42 -5.90
CA PRO A 201 -7.36 -8.33 -6.82
C PRO A 201 -5.99 -7.77 -7.26
N PRO A 202 -5.18 -8.54 -8.02
CA PRO A 202 -4.02 -8.01 -8.72
C PRO A 202 -4.38 -6.76 -9.55
N PRO A 203 -3.51 -5.74 -9.67
CA PRO A 203 -2.13 -5.71 -9.22
C PRO A 203 -1.95 -5.45 -7.71
N GLY A 204 -3.02 -5.36 -6.92
CA GLY A 204 -2.93 -5.29 -5.46
C GLY A 204 -2.64 -6.65 -4.80
N SER A 205 -2.21 -6.61 -3.53
CA SER A 205 -1.80 -7.79 -2.76
C SER A 205 -2.89 -8.33 -1.82
N GLY A 206 -4.16 -7.98 -2.03
CA GLY A 206 -5.29 -8.47 -1.23
C GLY A 206 -5.44 -9.99 -1.24
N VAL A 207 -5.13 -10.62 -2.39
CA VAL A 207 -5.08 -12.09 -2.54
C VAL A 207 -4.02 -12.72 -1.64
N ILE A 208 -2.85 -12.07 -1.49
CA ILE A 208 -1.74 -12.58 -0.67
C ILE A 208 -2.09 -12.49 0.82
N LEU A 209 -2.68 -11.36 1.25
CA LEU A 209 -3.21 -11.23 2.61
C LEU A 209 -4.26 -12.31 2.89
N SER A 210 -5.20 -12.51 1.97
CA SER A 210 -6.23 -13.54 2.07
C SER A 210 -5.60 -14.94 2.22
N PHE A 211 -4.60 -15.27 1.40
CA PHE A 211 -3.94 -16.57 1.45
C PHE A 211 -3.19 -16.81 2.76
N ILE A 212 -2.52 -15.80 3.33
CA ILE A 212 -1.89 -15.89 4.64
C ILE A 212 -2.92 -16.27 5.71
N LEU A 213 -4.04 -15.56 5.76
CA LEU A 213 -5.11 -15.82 6.73
C LEU A 213 -5.76 -17.19 6.50
N ASN A 214 -5.93 -17.59 5.24
CA ASN A 214 -6.49 -18.89 4.87
C ASN A 214 -5.58 -20.04 5.33
N ILE A 215 -4.25 -19.95 5.15
CA ILE A 215 -3.29 -20.94 5.68
C ILE A 215 -3.42 -21.00 7.20
N LEU A 216 -3.33 -19.86 7.87
CA LEU A 216 -3.22 -19.80 9.33
C LEU A 216 -4.52 -20.19 10.05
N SER A 217 -5.68 -20.06 9.39
CA SER A 217 -6.96 -20.52 9.93
C SER A 217 -6.96 -22.02 10.31
N ASN A 218 -6.15 -22.84 9.65
CA ASN A 218 -6.02 -24.28 9.95
C ASN A 218 -5.44 -24.57 11.34
N TYR A 219 -4.79 -23.60 11.99
CA TYR A 219 -4.23 -23.76 13.32
C TYR A 219 -5.23 -23.48 14.45
N ASN A 220 -6.39 -22.87 14.16
CA ASN A 220 -7.39 -22.47 15.16
C ASN A 220 -6.77 -21.73 16.36
N MET A 221 -5.86 -20.80 16.07
CA MET A 221 -5.04 -20.12 17.07
C MET A 221 -5.91 -19.30 18.02
N THR A 222 -5.55 -19.29 19.30
CA THR A 222 -6.20 -18.50 20.35
C THR A 222 -5.17 -17.74 21.18
N ALA A 223 -5.64 -16.85 22.07
CA ALA A 223 -4.76 -16.14 22.99
C ALA A 223 -3.94 -17.10 23.89
N GLU A 224 -4.45 -18.30 24.18
CA GLU A 224 -3.77 -19.30 25.03
C GLU A 224 -2.44 -19.78 24.42
N ASP A 225 -2.37 -19.85 23.08
CA ASP A 225 -1.15 -20.26 22.36
C ASP A 225 0.02 -19.28 22.55
N PHE A 226 -0.25 -18.07 23.03
CA PHE A 226 0.75 -17.02 23.26
C PHE A 226 1.07 -16.81 24.75
N MET A 227 0.41 -17.54 25.65
CA MET A 227 0.63 -17.43 27.10
C MET A 227 1.88 -18.18 27.56
N ASP A 228 2.20 -19.30 26.89
CA ASP A 228 3.44 -20.04 27.09
C ASP A 228 4.51 -19.63 26.06
N THR A 229 5.77 -19.60 26.49
CA THR A 229 6.87 -19.13 25.64
C THR A 229 7.14 -20.07 24.46
N ASP A 230 7.12 -21.39 24.67
CA ASP A 230 7.45 -22.34 23.61
C ASP A 230 6.31 -22.44 22.58
N ASN A 231 5.05 -22.42 23.05
CA ASN A 231 3.89 -22.33 22.17
C ASN A 231 3.89 -21.02 21.36
N ALA A 232 4.19 -19.88 21.99
CA ALA A 232 4.26 -18.58 21.29
C ALA A 232 5.34 -18.60 20.19
N VAL A 233 6.52 -19.17 20.48
CA VAL A 233 7.60 -19.32 19.50
C VAL A 233 7.16 -20.19 18.33
N LEU A 234 6.48 -21.31 18.60
CA LEU A 234 5.95 -22.19 17.55
C LEU A 234 4.91 -21.45 16.69
N MET A 235 4.04 -20.64 17.29
CA MET A 235 3.10 -19.81 16.54
C MET A 235 3.80 -18.77 15.67
N TYR A 236 4.79 -18.05 16.20
CA TYR A 236 5.57 -17.10 15.41
C TYR A 236 6.33 -17.78 14.27
N HIS A 237 6.82 -19.00 14.50
CA HIS A 237 7.42 -19.82 13.45
C HIS A 237 6.42 -20.11 12.33
N ARG A 238 5.22 -20.63 12.67
CA ARG A 238 4.16 -20.96 11.70
C ARG A 238 3.69 -19.73 10.92
N ILE A 239 3.54 -18.58 11.57
CA ILE A 239 3.20 -17.30 10.91
C ILE A 239 4.31 -16.91 9.92
N THR A 240 5.58 -17.01 10.32
CA THR A 240 6.72 -16.72 9.45
C THR A 240 6.72 -17.63 8.22
N GLU A 241 6.48 -18.93 8.39
CA GLU A 241 6.42 -19.88 7.27
C GLU A 241 5.26 -19.59 6.31
N ALA A 242 4.09 -19.21 6.84
CA ALA A 242 2.96 -18.77 6.02
C ALA A 242 3.31 -17.52 5.20
N PHE A 243 4.03 -16.55 5.77
CA PHE A 243 4.53 -15.39 5.01
C PHE A 243 5.45 -15.84 3.87
N LYS A 244 6.39 -16.76 4.11
CA LYS A 244 7.33 -17.23 3.07
C LYS A 244 6.60 -17.87 1.89
N PHE A 245 5.62 -18.73 2.15
CA PHE A 245 4.77 -19.30 1.08
C PHE A 245 3.98 -18.22 0.33
N ALA A 246 3.38 -17.28 1.06
CA ALA A 246 2.57 -16.23 0.47
C ALA A 246 3.41 -15.28 -0.41
N PHE A 247 4.60 -14.87 0.05
CA PHE A 247 5.51 -14.05 -0.74
C PHE A 247 6.11 -14.81 -1.92
N ALA A 248 6.32 -16.13 -1.83
CA ALA A 248 6.70 -16.92 -3.00
C ALA A 248 5.64 -16.83 -4.11
N HIS A 249 4.36 -16.97 -3.76
CA HIS A 249 3.27 -16.80 -4.73
C HIS A 249 3.09 -15.36 -5.21
N ARG A 250 3.38 -14.36 -4.37
CA ARG A 250 3.37 -12.95 -4.77
C ARG A 250 4.29 -12.69 -5.98
N THR A 251 5.41 -13.40 -6.08
CA THR A 251 6.35 -13.25 -7.21
C THR A 251 5.76 -13.63 -8.56
N GLN A 252 4.65 -14.39 -8.57
CA GLN A 252 3.96 -14.87 -9.77
C GLN A 252 2.79 -13.94 -10.16
N LEU A 253 2.48 -12.92 -9.33
CA LEU A 253 1.41 -11.96 -9.59
C LEU A 253 1.90 -10.77 -10.44
N GLY A 254 0.99 -10.21 -11.22
CA GLY A 254 1.18 -9.00 -12.01
C GLY A 254 -0.16 -8.39 -12.40
N ASP A 255 -0.16 -7.38 -13.27
CA ASP A 255 -1.39 -6.85 -13.88
C ASP A 255 -2.09 -7.97 -14.66
N ASP A 256 -3.32 -8.28 -14.27
CA ASP A 256 -4.11 -9.37 -14.83
C ASP A 256 -4.64 -9.09 -16.25
N ALA A 257 -4.49 -7.85 -16.74
CA ALA A 257 -4.65 -7.55 -18.16
C ALA A 257 -3.49 -8.05 -19.03
N PHE A 258 -2.34 -8.37 -18.43
CA PHE A 258 -1.10 -8.76 -19.13
C PHE A 258 -0.58 -10.14 -18.73
N VAL A 259 -0.92 -10.63 -17.54
CA VAL A 259 -0.50 -11.93 -17.02
C VAL A 259 -1.72 -12.74 -16.60
N ASN A 260 -1.84 -13.98 -17.09
CA ASN A 260 -2.95 -14.85 -16.68
C ASN A 260 -2.73 -15.41 -15.27
N VAL A 261 -3.27 -14.73 -14.28
CA VAL A 261 -3.20 -15.10 -12.85
C VAL A 261 -4.48 -15.76 -12.34
N THR A 262 -5.45 -16.05 -13.21
CA THR A 262 -6.80 -16.50 -12.83
C THR A 262 -6.77 -17.76 -11.95
N GLN A 263 -6.06 -18.80 -12.39
CA GLN A 263 -5.97 -20.05 -11.63
C GLN A 263 -5.19 -19.87 -10.32
N LEU A 264 -4.12 -19.07 -10.34
CA LEU A 264 -3.34 -18.78 -9.15
C LEU A 264 -4.21 -18.06 -8.10
N VAL A 265 -4.93 -17.00 -8.49
CA VAL A 265 -5.84 -16.29 -7.60
C VAL A 265 -6.91 -17.25 -7.05
N SER A 266 -7.53 -18.08 -7.90
CA SER A 266 -8.52 -19.08 -7.46
C SER A 266 -7.94 -20.06 -6.45
N ASN A 267 -6.71 -20.53 -6.65
CA ASN A 267 -6.04 -21.42 -5.70
C ASN A 267 -5.78 -20.71 -4.37
N LEU A 268 -5.21 -19.50 -4.40
CA LEU A 268 -4.81 -18.76 -3.19
C LEU A 268 -5.99 -18.39 -2.27
N VAL A 269 -7.20 -18.30 -2.80
CA VAL A 269 -8.42 -18.07 -1.99
C VAL A 269 -9.24 -19.33 -1.73
N SER A 270 -8.77 -20.50 -2.17
CA SER A 270 -9.43 -21.78 -1.90
C SER A 270 -8.91 -22.41 -0.61
N ARG A 271 -9.82 -23.05 0.14
CA ARG A 271 -9.48 -23.73 1.39
C ARG A 271 -8.61 -24.95 1.14
N GLU A 272 -8.88 -25.69 0.07
CA GLU A 272 -8.18 -26.92 -0.29
C GLU A 272 -6.70 -26.64 -0.56
N TYR A 273 -6.41 -25.56 -1.30
CA TYR A 273 -5.04 -25.17 -1.59
C TYR A 273 -4.31 -24.67 -0.35
N ALA A 274 -4.94 -23.79 0.45
CA ALA A 274 -4.37 -23.33 1.71
C ALA A 274 -4.06 -24.49 2.67
N SER A 275 -4.97 -25.47 2.78
CA SER A 275 -4.75 -26.70 3.56
C SER A 275 -3.58 -27.53 3.02
N SER A 276 -3.39 -27.58 1.69
CA SER A 276 -2.25 -28.27 1.08
C SER A 276 -0.90 -27.61 1.41
N ILE A 277 -0.90 -26.30 1.60
CA ILE A 277 0.30 -25.51 1.94
C ILE A 277 0.55 -25.57 3.44
N TRP A 278 -0.50 -25.46 4.25
CA TRP A 278 -0.45 -25.69 5.70
C TRP A 278 0.23 -27.02 6.05
N ARG A 279 -0.12 -28.13 5.37
CA ARG A 279 0.52 -29.45 5.58
C ARG A 279 2.01 -29.51 5.21
N GLN A 280 2.54 -28.52 4.48
CA GLN A 280 3.95 -28.44 4.13
C GLN A 280 4.77 -27.64 5.15
N ILE A 281 4.12 -26.88 6.05
CA ILE A 281 4.79 -26.16 7.13
C ILE A 281 5.30 -27.17 8.16
N SER A 282 6.59 -27.08 8.50
CA SER A 282 7.23 -27.97 9.47
C SER A 282 7.30 -27.28 10.82
N ASP A 283 6.82 -27.93 11.87
CA ASP A 283 6.93 -27.42 13.25
C ASP A 283 8.34 -27.53 13.86
N GLU A 284 9.33 -27.96 13.08
CA GLU A 284 10.69 -28.22 13.59
C GLU A 284 11.72 -27.28 12.98
N LYS A 285 11.51 -26.84 11.74
CA LYS A 285 12.51 -26.05 11.00
C LYS A 285 11.94 -25.29 9.82
N THR A 286 12.56 -24.16 9.53
CA THR A 286 12.42 -23.45 8.26
C THR A 286 13.19 -24.16 7.15
N ARG A 287 12.82 -23.89 5.90
CA ARG A 287 13.49 -24.44 4.71
C ARG A 287 14.23 -23.34 3.93
N PRO A 288 15.20 -23.71 3.06
CA PRO A 288 15.79 -22.78 2.10
C PRO A 288 14.71 -22.16 1.20
N THR A 289 14.95 -20.95 0.69
CA THR A 289 13.96 -20.20 -0.11
C THR A 289 13.48 -20.94 -1.36
N SER A 290 14.32 -21.80 -1.96
CA SER A 290 13.95 -22.64 -3.10
C SER A 290 12.81 -23.62 -2.81
N PHE A 291 12.63 -24.03 -1.55
CA PHE A 291 11.54 -24.92 -1.16
C PHE A 291 10.15 -24.30 -1.39
N TYR A 292 10.01 -22.98 -1.18
CA TYR A 292 8.75 -22.26 -1.33
C TYR A 292 8.41 -21.97 -2.80
N LYS A 293 9.29 -22.35 -3.73
CA LYS A 293 9.12 -22.20 -5.19
C LYS A 293 8.73 -20.78 -5.62
N PRO A 294 9.47 -19.74 -5.20
CA PRO A 294 9.30 -18.43 -5.81
C PRO A 294 9.61 -18.56 -7.30
N GLU A 295 8.91 -17.79 -8.13
CA GLU A 295 9.42 -17.61 -9.47
C GLU A 295 10.66 -16.72 -9.37
N MET A 296 10.58 -15.51 -8.83
CA MET A 296 11.64 -14.49 -8.95
C MET A 296 11.58 -13.43 -7.80
N GLU A 297 12.06 -12.21 -8.01
CA GLU A 297 12.21 -11.16 -6.98
C GLU A 297 10.90 -10.56 -6.42
N VAL A 298 10.96 -10.06 -5.18
CA VAL A 298 9.95 -9.20 -4.54
C VAL A 298 10.42 -7.74 -4.58
N THR A 299 9.73 -6.88 -5.34
CA THR A 299 9.96 -5.43 -5.36
C THR A 299 9.35 -4.75 -4.13
N ASN A 300 10.05 -3.74 -3.59
CA ASN A 300 9.64 -3.00 -2.39
C ASN A 300 9.09 -1.61 -2.74
N ASP A 301 7.78 -1.41 -2.57
CA ASP A 301 7.15 -0.09 -2.60
C ASP A 301 7.27 0.63 -1.23
N HIS A 302 7.12 1.96 -1.17
CA HIS A 302 7.11 2.72 0.11
C HIS A 302 6.05 3.85 0.10
N GLY A 303 6.23 4.90 0.93
CA GLY A 303 5.54 6.22 0.86
C GLY A 303 4.01 6.20 0.67
N THR A 304 3.34 5.34 1.41
CA THR A 304 1.89 5.08 1.29
C THR A 304 1.08 5.80 2.39
N ALA A 305 -0.19 6.07 2.13
CA ALA A 305 -1.19 6.48 3.12
C ALA A 305 -2.45 5.61 3.01
N HIS A 306 -3.13 5.41 4.13
CA HIS A 306 -4.34 4.59 4.21
C HIS A 306 -5.46 5.36 4.90
N VAL A 307 -6.69 5.17 4.45
CA VAL A 307 -7.91 5.68 5.08
C VAL A 307 -8.95 4.56 5.11
N SER A 308 -9.60 4.42 6.27
CA SER A 308 -10.72 3.53 6.49
C SER A 308 -11.94 4.37 6.87
N VAL A 309 -13.10 4.08 6.28
CA VAL A 309 -14.36 4.79 6.53
C VAL A 309 -15.49 3.77 6.68
N VAL A 310 -16.33 3.97 7.70
CA VAL A 310 -17.62 3.29 7.84
C VAL A 310 -18.70 4.36 7.88
N ALA A 311 -19.68 4.26 6.99
CA ALA A 311 -20.80 5.18 6.92
C ALA A 311 -21.96 4.71 7.80
N ALA A 312 -22.84 5.64 8.20
CA ALA A 312 -23.97 5.36 9.09
C ALA A 312 -24.98 4.35 8.50
N ASN A 313 -25.06 4.22 7.17
CA ASN A 313 -25.88 3.21 6.49
C ASN A 313 -25.21 1.82 6.44
N GLY A 314 -24.05 1.66 7.06
CA GLY A 314 -23.28 0.42 7.11
C GLY A 314 -22.37 0.19 5.91
N ASP A 315 -22.33 1.09 4.92
CA ASP A 315 -21.35 1.02 3.83
C ASP A 315 -19.94 1.24 4.38
N ALA A 316 -18.94 0.67 3.71
CA ALA A 316 -17.55 0.82 4.11
C ALA A 316 -16.63 1.06 2.92
N VAL A 317 -15.58 1.84 3.16
CA VAL A 317 -14.51 2.10 2.19
C VAL A 317 -13.16 1.90 2.88
N SER A 318 -12.32 1.06 2.29
CA SER A 318 -10.92 0.92 2.63
C SER A 318 -10.09 1.39 1.43
N VAL A 319 -9.22 2.38 1.59
CA VAL A 319 -8.42 2.93 0.49
C VAL A 319 -6.97 3.12 0.87
N THR A 320 -6.08 2.65 0.01
CA THR A 320 -4.65 2.82 0.15
C THR A 320 -4.13 3.55 -1.09
N SER A 321 -3.41 4.66 -0.89
CA SER A 321 -2.91 5.55 -1.94
C SER A 321 -1.43 5.84 -1.74
N THR A 322 -0.69 5.97 -2.84
CA THR A 322 0.75 6.13 -2.82
C THR A 322 1.26 6.96 -4.01
N ILE A 323 2.41 7.60 -3.82
CA ILE A 323 3.27 8.10 -4.90
C ILE A 323 4.53 7.24 -5.05
N ASN A 324 4.43 6.00 -4.58
CA ASN A 324 5.51 5.09 -4.21
C ASN A 324 6.40 5.68 -3.12
N THR A 325 7.67 6.03 -3.34
CA THR A 325 8.57 6.37 -2.22
C THR A 325 8.31 7.77 -1.62
N TYR A 326 8.99 8.11 -0.51
CA TYR A 326 8.84 9.44 0.10
C TYR A 326 9.24 10.53 -0.89
N PHE A 327 8.30 11.42 -1.21
CA PHE A 327 8.42 12.46 -2.24
C PHE A 327 8.52 11.92 -3.68
N GLY A 328 8.12 10.66 -3.91
CA GLY A 328 8.01 10.05 -5.23
C GLY A 328 9.31 10.11 -6.02
N SER A 329 9.26 10.66 -7.23
CA SER A 329 10.44 10.80 -8.10
C SER A 329 11.39 11.93 -7.71
N LEU A 330 11.11 12.65 -6.62
CA LEU A 330 11.79 13.89 -6.23
C LEU A 330 11.65 15.00 -7.28
N CYS A 331 10.61 14.93 -8.11
CA CYS A 331 10.17 16.01 -8.98
C CYS A 331 8.77 16.50 -8.57
N ARG A 332 8.57 17.81 -8.69
CA ARG A 332 7.27 18.47 -8.58
C ARG A 332 6.99 19.21 -9.88
N SER A 333 5.75 19.16 -10.37
CA SER A 333 5.32 20.03 -11.47
C SER A 333 5.25 21.49 -10.97
N PRO A 334 6.09 22.41 -11.46
CA PRO A 334 6.05 23.81 -11.00
C PRO A 334 4.76 24.53 -11.37
N SER A 335 4.07 24.13 -12.45
CA SER A 335 2.80 24.74 -12.86
C SER A 335 1.62 24.32 -11.99
N THR A 336 1.63 23.08 -11.46
CA THR A 336 0.49 22.53 -10.70
C THR A 336 0.76 22.33 -9.21
N GLY A 337 2.01 22.30 -8.78
CA GLY A 337 2.40 21.95 -7.40
C GLY A 337 2.24 20.46 -7.06
N ILE A 338 1.92 19.61 -8.05
CA ILE A 338 1.79 18.16 -7.85
C ILE A 338 3.18 17.52 -7.80
N ILE A 339 3.44 16.74 -6.73
CA ILE A 339 4.64 15.90 -6.63
C ILE A 339 4.40 14.62 -7.41
N LEU A 340 5.34 14.25 -8.28
CA LEU A 340 5.21 13.12 -9.21
C LEU A 340 5.61 11.81 -8.52
N ASN A 341 4.90 10.72 -8.83
CA ASN A 341 5.24 9.38 -8.35
C ASN A 341 6.56 8.87 -8.93
N ASN A 342 7.13 7.86 -8.29
CA ASN A 342 8.14 6.98 -8.88
C ASN A 342 7.64 5.53 -8.99
N ALA A 343 6.39 5.34 -9.41
CA ALA A 343 5.75 4.01 -9.42
C ALA A 343 6.30 3.07 -10.51
N MET A 344 7.10 3.57 -11.46
CA MET A 344 7.82 2.67 -12.38
C MET A 344 8.86 1.82 -11.64
N ASP A 345 9.32 2.22 -10.45
CA ASP A 345 10.21 1.45 -9.57
C ASP A 345 9.60 0.13 -9.11
N ASP A 346 8.26 0.07 -9.06
CA ASP A 346 7.56 -1.11 -8.57
C ASP A 346 7.52 -2.23 -9.60
N PHE A 347 7.86 -1.95 -10.87
CA PHE A 347 8.11 -2.97 -11.87
C PHE A 347 9.47 -3.65 -11.66
N SER A 348 9.53 -4.90 -12.07
CA SER A 348 10.79 -5.63 -12.23
C SER A 348 11.44 -5.23 -13.56
N SER A 349 12.76 -5.05 -13.59
CA SER A 349 13.51 -4.79 -14.83
C SER A 349 14.59 -5.86 -15.02
N PRO A 350 14.69 -6.52 -16.20
CA PRO A 350 15.61 -7.64 -16.44
C PRO A 350 17.08 -7.36 -16.07
N ASN A 351 17.51 -6.09 -16.17
CA ASN A 351 18.90 -5.68 -15.97
C ASN A 351 19.17 -5.10 -14.57
N ILE A 352 18.16 -5.04 -13.71
CA ILE A 352 18.29 -4.61 -12.32
C ILE A 352 18.04 -5.82 -11.44
N THR A 353 19.09 -6.28 -10.76
CA THR A 353 19.02 -7.33 -9.74
C THR A 353 19.10 -6.65 -8.38
N ASN A 354 18.30 -7.06 -7.40
CA ASN A 354 18.47 -6.50 -6.06
C ASN A 354 19.82 -6.83 -5.43
N TYR A 355 20.08 -6.15 -4.32
CA TYR A 355 21.25 -6.31 -3.46
C TYR A 355 21.56 -7.78 -3.09
N PHE A 356 20.55 -8.66 -3.08
CA PHE A 356 20.69 -10.08 -2.72
C PHE A 356 20.90 -11.00 -3.94
N GLY A 357 21.06 -10.44 -5.14
CA GLY A 357 21.34 -11.21 -6.36
C GLY A 357 20.13 -11.97 -6.91
N ILE A 358 18.90 -11.59 -6.53
CA ILE A 358 17.69 -12.31 -6.93
C ILE A 358 17.17 -11.74 -8.25
N PRO A 359 16.88 -12.60 -9.25
CA PRO A 359 16.45 -12.14 -10.56
C PRO A 359 15.05 -11.48 -10.53
N PRO A 360 14.82 -10.47 -11.37
CA PRO A 360 13.64 -9.57 -11.34
C PRO A 360 12.37 -10.23 -11.91
N SER A 361 11.22 -10.29 -11.22
CA SER A 361 10.05 -11.10 -11.68
C SER A 361 9.48 -10.82 -13.08
N PRO A 362 9.26 -11.85 -13.95
CA PRO A 362 8.79 -11.63 -15.32
C PRO A 362 7.31 -11.24 -15.35
N ALA A 363 6.52 -11.78 -14.41
CA ALA A 363 5.11 -11.43 -14.24
C ALA A 363 4.94 -9.91 -14.00
N ASN A 364 5.98 -9.25 -13.49
CA ASN A 364 5.99 -7.83 -13.19
C ASN A 364 7.00 -7.04 -14.04
N TYR A 365 7.41 -7.54 -15.21
CA TYR A 365 8.19 -6.72 -16.15
C TYR A 365 7.41 -5.53 -16.70
N ILE A 366 8.15 -4.46 -17.01
CA ILE A 366 7.63 -3.23 -17.63
C ILE A 366 7.09 -3.57 -19.02
N VAL A 367 5.83 -3.19 -19.25
CA VAL A 367 5.16 -3.24 -20.55
C VAL A 367 4.31 -1.98 -20.66
N PRO A 368 4.32 -1.27 -21.80
CA PRO A 368 3.43 -0.13 -22.04
C PRO A 368 1.97 -0.36 -21.61
N GLY A 369 1.40 0.58 -20.86
CA GLY A 369 0.01 0.52 -20.36
C GLY A 369 -0.24 -0.44 -19.20
N LYS A 370 0.74 -1.27 -18.82
CA LYS A 370 0.66 -2.17 -17.66
C LYS A 370 0.69 -1.39 -16.35
N ARG A 371 0.08 -1.93 -15.30
CA ARG A 371 0.16 -1.41 -13.92
C ARG A 371 1.18 -2.20 -13.11
N PRO A 372 2.05 -1.56 -12.32
CA PRO A 372 3.03 -2.27 -11.51
C PRO A 372 2.33 -2.97 -10.34
N LEU A 373 2.83 -4.15 -9.98
CA LEU A 373 2.42 -4.87 -8.78
C LEU A 373 2.56 -3.99 -7.54
N SER A 374 1.61 -4.11 -6.60
CA SER A 374 1.58 -3.31 -5.39
C SER A 374 1.34 -4.16 -4.15
N SER A 375 1.95 -3.76 -3.04
CA SER A 375 1.73 -4.35 -1.72
C SER A 375 0.45 -3.86 -1.03
N MET A 376 -0.25 -2.89 -1.63
CA MET A 376 -1.52 -2.39 -1.11
C MET A 376 -2.58 -3.51 -1.02
N CYS A 377 -3.17 -3.68 0.16
CA CYS A 377 -4.28 -4.62 0.41
C CYS A 377 -5.40 -3.99 1.27
N PRO A 378 -6.02 -2.87 0.84
CA PRO A 378 -7.15 -2.29 1.56
C PRO A 378 -8.30 -3.30 1.63
N THR A 379 -8.71 -3.64 2.86
CA THR A 379 -9.55 -4.81 3.15
C THR A 379 -10.73 -4.43 4.02
N ILE A 380 -11.87 -5.06 3.76
CA ILE A 380 -13.10 -4.96 4.55
C ILE A 380 -13.49 -6.38 4.96
N VAL A 381 -13.85 -6.58 6.23
CA VAL A 381 -14.42 -7.84 6.73
C VAL A 381 -15.85 -7.59 7.17
N VAL A 382 -16.75 -8.47 6.76
CA VAL A 382 -18.17 -8.43 7.13
C VAL A 382 -18.61 -9.75 7.74
N ASN A 383 -19.64 -9.73 8.59
CA ASN A 383 -20.23 -10.95 9.12
C ASN A 383 -21.21 -11.60 8.12
N ALA A 384 -21.81 -12.73 8.50
CA ALA A 384 -22.80 -13.43 7.68
C ALA A 384 -24.05 -12.60 7.34
N ASP A 385 -24.44 -11.67 8.21
CA ASP A 385 -25.55 -10.75 7.95
C ASP A 385 -25.18 -9.62 6.99
N GLY A 386 -23.90 -9.49 6.65
CA GLY A 386 -23.33 -8.45 5.81
C GLY A 386 -22.94 -7.18 6.57
N ASP A 387 -23.05 -7.16 7.90
CA ASP A 387 -22.60 -6.02 8.69
C ASP A 387 -21.08 -5.93 8.71
N VAL A 388 -20.57 -4.71 8.53
CA VAL A 388 -19.15 -4.42 8.64
C VAL A 388 -18.64 -4.78 10.03
N HIS A 389 -17.68 -5.70 10.05
CA HIS A 389 -16.96 -6.13 11.24
C HIS A 389 -15.62 -5.40 11.36
N MET A 390 -14.93 -5.17 10.24
CA MET A 390 -13.61 -4.53 10.22
C MET A 390 -13.35 -3.82 8.88
N VAL A 391 -12.68 -2.68 8.91
CA VAL A 391 -12.17 -1.94 7.74
C VAL A 391 -10.72 -1.59 8.02
N VAL A 392 -9.78 -2.10 7.22
CA VAL A 392 -8.35 -2.04 7.53
C VAL A 392 -7.48 -1.84 6.30
N GLY A 393 -6.28 -1.35 6.55
CA GLY A 393 -5.16 -1.36 5.62
C GLY A 393 -3.95 -0.68 6.25
N GLY A 394 -3.00 -0.26 5.41
CA GLY A 394 -1.75 0.24 5.94
C GLY A 394 -0.82 0.88 4.95
N ALA A 395 0.35 1.26 5.44
CA ALA A 395 1.47 1.79 4.68
C ALA A 395 2.79 1.12 5.12
N GLY A 396 3.81 1.17 4.26
CA GLY A 396 5.13 0.58 4.57
C GLY A 396 5.58 -0.50 3.59
N GLY A 397 5.12 -0.44 2.34
CA GLY A 397 5.57 -1.34 1.30
C GLY A 397 5.06 -2.76 1.42
N THR A 398 5.91 -3.73 1.13
CA THR A 398 5.68 -5.16 1.36
C THR A 398 5.25 -5.49 2.78
N ARG A 399 5.66 -4.69 3.78
CA ARG A 399 5.23 -4.84 5.18
C ARG A 399 3.75 -4.57 5.39
N ILE A 400 3.06 -3.88 4.46
CA ILE A 400 1.60 -3.68 4.52
C ILE A 400 0.89 -5.04 4.66
N ILE A 401 1.34 -6.05 3.90
CA ILE A 401 0.73 -7.37 3.87
C ILE A 401 0.88 -8.05 5.25
N THR A 402 2.11 -8.13 5.77
CA THR A 402 2.38 -8.81 7.04
C THR A 402 1.82 -8.04 8.24
N ALA A 403 1.89 -6.70 8.24
CA ALA A 403 1.33 -5.88 9.31
C ALA A 403 -0.19 -5.99 9.37
N SER A 404 -0.86 -6.01 8.22
CA SER A 404 -2.31 -6.26 8.15
C SER A 404 -2.65 -7.66 8.65
N ALA A 405 -1.91 -8.69 8.21
CA ALA A 405 -2.12 -10.06 8.67
C ALA A 405 -1.96 -10.19 10.21
N LEU A 406 -0.87 -9.66 10.78
CA LEU A 406 -0.62 -9.71 12.23
C LEU A 406 -1.71 -9.00 13.02
N SER A 407 -2.15 -7.82 12.57
CA SER A 407 -3.19 -7.05 13.25
C SER A 407 -4.56 -7.74 13.16
N MET A 408 -4.87 -8.36 12.01
CA MET A 408 -6.08 -9.16 11.82
C MET A 408 -6.07 -10.44 12.66
N ILE A 409 -4.94 -11.13 12.77
CA ILE A 409 -4.79 -12.32 13.65
C ILE A 409 -5.11 -11.94 15.10
N ARG A 410 -4.50 -10.85 15.59
CA ARG A 410 -4.68 -10.37 16.96
C ARG A 410 -6.14 -10.04 17.29
N THR A 411 -6.82 -9.40 16.35
CA THR A 411 -8.21 -8.96 16.55
C THR A 411 -9.21 -10.08 16.33
N LEU A 412 -9.12 -10.78 15.21
CA LEU A 412 -10.09 -11.80 14.81
C LEU A 412 -9.96 -13.11 15.59
N TRP A 413 -8.74 -13.49 16.00
CA TRP A 413 -8.48 -14.80 16.60
C TRP A 413 -8.00 -14.73 18.06
N LEU A 414 -7.25 -13.68 18.42
CA LEU A 414 -6.78 -13.51 19.81
C LEU A 414 -7.71 -12.61 20.65
N SER A 415 -8.81 -12.12 20.07
CA SER A 415 -9.79 -11.25 20.73
C SER A 415 -9.18 -9.99 21.36
N GLU A 416 -8.09 -9.49 20.77
CA GLU A 416 -7.50 -8.20 21.18
C GLU A 416 -8.27 -7.04 20.56
N ASP A 417 -8.42 -5.96 21.33
CA ASP A 417 -8.97 -4.71 20.80
C ASP A 417 -8.05 -4.09 19.72
N ILE A 418 -8.63 -3.23 18.88
CA ILE A 418 -7.92 -2.56 17.77
C ILE A 418 -6.65 -1.81 18.24
N LYS A 419 -6.64 -1.28 19.47
CA LYS A 419 -5.49 -0.54 19.99
C LYS A 419 -4.34 -1.48 20.29
N ARG A 420 -4.58 -2.55 21.04
CA ARG A 420 -3.58 -3.59 21.35
C ARG A 420 -3.02 -4.20 20.07
N ALA A 421 -3.89 -4.53 19.12
CA ALA A 421 -3.48 -5.12 17.87
C ALA A 421 -2.60 -4.19 17.02
N THR A 422 -2.94 -2.91 16.95
CA THR A 422 -2.15 -1.92 16.21
C THR A 422 -0.83 -1.61 16.91
N ASP A 423 -0.83 -1.45 18.23
CA ASP A 423 0.35 -1.03 18.98
C ASP A 423 1.33 -2.18 19.24
N ALA A 424 0.88 -3.43 19.11
CA ALA A 424 1.71 -4.62 19.30
C ALA A 424 3.00 -4.55 18.46
N PRO A 425 4.12 -5.04 19.01
CA PRO A 425 5.36 -5.09 18.26
C PRO A 425 5.24 -6.06 17.09
N ARG A 426 5.84 -5.71 15.96
CA ARG A 426 5.71 -6.47 14.70
C ARG A 426 7.01 -7.15 14.28
N PHE A 427 6.83 -8.17 13.46
CA PHE A 427 7.90 -8.78 12.69
C PHE A 427 7.44 -8.96 11.24
N HIS A 428 8.38 -9.20 10.35
CA HIS A 428 8.17 -9.25 8.91
C HIS A 428 9.11 -10.28 8.28
N HIS A 429 8.58 -11.02 7.32
CA HIS A 429 9.37 -11.85 6.41
C HIS A 429 8.70 -11.78 5.03
N GLN A 430 9.50 -11.57 3.99
CA GLN A 430 9.02 -11.44 2.62
C GLN A 430 9.72 -12.40 1.65
N LEU A 431 10.12 -13.56 2.17
CA LEU A 431 10.95 -14.58 1.52
C LEU A 431 12.40 -14.13 1.26
N PHE A 432 12.59 -12.91 0.77
CA PHE A 432 13.86 -12.36 0.36
C PHE A 432 14.09 -10.92 0.87
N PRO A 433 15.18 -10.65 1.61
CA PRO A 433 16.17 -11.60 2.11
C PRO A 433 15.56 -12.66 3.03
N ASN A 434 16.21 -13.83 3.15
CA ASN A 434 15.72 -14.93 3.99
C ASN A 434 16.02 -14.70 5.47
N GLN A 435 15.40 -13.66 6.04
CA GLN A 435 15.54 -13.26 7.43
C GLN A 435 14.22 -12.67 7.93
N ILE A 436 13.97 -12.83 9.22
CA ILE A 436 12.90 -12.15 9.93
C ILE A 436 13.43 -10.76 10.33
N GLU A 437 12.74 -9.72 9.91
CA GLU A 437 12.92 -8.38 10.44
C GLU A 437 11.95 -8.17 11.61
N TYR A 438 12.40 -7.57 12.71
CA TYR A 438 11.55 -7.34 13.88
C TYR A 438 11.76 -5.97 14.51
N GLU A 439 10.70 -5.42 15.08
CA GLU A 439 10.76 -4.16 15.83
C GLU A 439 11.58 -4.29 17.10
N GLU A 440 12.29 -3.24 17.49
CA GLU A 440 13.13 -3.27 18.70
C GLU A 440 12.36 -3.58 19.99
N SER A 441 11.08 -3.21 20.03
CA SER A 441 10.15 -3.53 21.13
C SER A 441 9.65 -4.97 21.13
N PHE A 442 9.95 -5.76 20.09
CA PHE A 442 9.55 -7.17 20.02
C PHE A 442 10.34 -7.99 21.06
N PRO A 443 9.69 -8.87 21.86
CA PRO A 443 10.39 -9.62 22.88
C PRO A 443 11.51 -10.50 22.31
N LYS A 444 12.76 -10.17 22.67
CA LYS A 444 13.97 -10.81 22.12
C LYS A 444 14.03 -12.32 22.36
N ILE A 445 13.45 -12.80 23.47
CA ILE A 445 13.38 -14.23 23.79
C ILE A 445 12.74 -15.05 22.66
N TYR A 446 11.72 -14.52 21.99
CA TYR A 446 11.07 -15.20 20.87
C TYR A 446 11.99 -15.24 19.65
N MET A 447 12.62 -14.12 19.32
CA MET A 447 13.55 -14.03 18.19
C MET A 447 14.80 -14.93 18.38
N ASP A 448 15.30 -15.02 19.60
CA ASP A 448 16.42 -15.92 19.92
C ASP A 448 16.02 -17.39 19.81
N LYS A 449 14.85 -17.78 20.30
CA LYS A 449 14.35 -19.16 20.15
C LYS A 449 14.01 -19.52 18.70
N LEU A 450 13.55 -18.56 17.88
CA LEU A 450 13.28 -18.79 16.45
C LEU A 450 14.54 -19.19 15.66
N LYS A 451 15.74 -18.84 16.13
CA LYS A 451 17.01 -19.33 15.56
C LYS A 451 17.14 -20.85 15.66
N GLY A 452 16.53 -21.47 16.66
CA GLY A 452 16.48 -22.94 16.82
C GLY A 452 15.74 -23.65 15.68
N PHE A 453 14.81 -22.97 15.02
CA PHE A 453 14.12 -23.44 13.81
C PHE A 453 14.93 -23.15 12.54
N GLY A 454 16.10 -22.52 12.64
CA GLY A 454 16.93 -22.13 11.50
C GLY A 454 16.63 -20.74 10.91
N HIS A 455 15.80 -19.93 11.56
CA HIS A 455 15.52 -18.57 11.11
C HIS A 455 16.70 -17.63 11.39
N SER A 456 17.04 -16.79 10.40
CA SER A 456 17.87 -15.61 10.62
C SER A 456 16.98 -14.45 11.10
N VAL A 457 17.44 -13.63 12.04
CA VAL A 457 16.67 -12.52 12.60
C VAL A 457 17.50 -11.24 12.64
N VAL A 458 16.91 -10.11 12.27
CA VAL A 458 17.56 -8.79 12.32
C VAL A 458 16.58 -7.72 12.82
N PRO A 459 17.04 -6.68 13.53
CA PRO A 459 16.21 -5.52 13.81
C PRO A 459 15.74 -4.87 12.50
N GLU A 460 14.48 -4.44 12.45
CA GLU A 460 13.96 -3.73 11.29
C GLU A 460 14.60 -2.34 11.14
N THR A 461 14.62 -1.85 9.91
CA THR A 461 15.12 -0.49 9.59
C THR A 461 13.99 0.48 9.26
N GLN A 462 12.78 -0.03 9.06
CA GLN A 462 11.62 0.74 8.62
C GLN A 462 10.34 0.18 9.24
N ALA A 463 9.59 1.08 9.88
CA ALA A 463 8.28 0.78 10.43
C ALA A 463 7.22 0.62 9.34
N SER A 464 6.23 -0.22 9.63
CA SER A 464 4.95 -0.27 8.93
C SER A 464 3.90 0.52 9.70
N VAL A 465 2.81 0.86 9.03
CA VAL A 465 1.66 1.56 9.61
C VAL A 465 0.41 0.75 9.34
N PHE A 466 -0.37 0.49 10.38
CA PHE A 466 -1.69 -0.12 10.28
C PHE A 466 -2.76 0.84 10.78
N LEU A 467 -3.86 0.95 10.04
CA LEU A 467 -5.00 1.76 10.45
C LEU A 467 -6.26 0.94 10.22
N GLY A 468 -7.18 1.00 11.18
CA GLY A 468 -8.38 0.21 11.12
C GLY A 468 -9.53 0.71 11.99
N ILE A 469 -10.73 0.31 11.57
CA ILE A 469 -11.99 0.41 12.29
C ILE A 469 -12.47 -1.01 12.54
N ILE A 470 -12.85 -1.33 13.78
CA ILE A 470 -13.44 -2.63 14.16
C ILE A 470 -14.77 -2.38 14.86
N LYS A 471 -15.77 -3.19 14.54
CA LYS A 471 -17.05 -3.20 15.24
C LYS A 471 -17.03 -4.26 16.35
N GLU A 472 -17.03 -3.81 17.60
CA GLU A 472 -17.05 -4.68 18.79
C GLU A 472 -18.22 -4.28 19.70
N ASN A 473 -19.03 -5.24 20.13
CA ASN A 473 -20.17 -5.00 21.02
C ASN A 473 -21.12 -3.89 20.54
N GLY A 474 -21.33 -3.81 19.22
CA GLY A 474 -22.18 -2.80 18.59
C GLY A 474 -21.56 -1.40 18.47
N LYS A 475 -20.30 -1.20 18.88
CA LYS A 475 -19.57 0.07 18.78
C LYS A 475 -18.46 -0.01 17.75
N LEU A 476 -18.17 1.10 17.07
CA LEU A 476 -17.02 1.23 16.20
C LEU A 476 -15.83 1.72 17.03
N ASN A 477 -14.79 0.90 17.12
CA ASN A 477 -13.52 1.22 17.73
C ASN A 477 -12.50 1.50 16.63
N THR A 478 -11.71 2.55 16.79
CA THR A 478 -10.71 2.98 15.80
C THR A 478 -9.36 3.18 16.48
N ASN A 479 -8.28 2.87 15.79
CA ASN A 479 -6.95 3.27 16.24
C ASN A 479 -6.08 3.77 15.09
N VAL A 480 -5.16 4.65 15.43
CA VAL A 480 -4.15 5.19 14.52
C VAL A 480 -2.78 4.73 15.01
N ASP A 481 -1.95 4.25 14.10
CA ASP A 481 -0.60 3.79 14.44
C ASP A 481 0.29 4.93 14.95
N TYR A 482 0.78 4.80 16.18
CA TYR A 482 1.67 5.79 16.79
C TYR A 482 2.99 5.95 16.03
N ARG A 483 3.42 4.96 15.23
CA ARG A 483 4.70 4.98 14.50
C ARG A 483 4.76 6.08 13.42
N LYS A 484 3.60 6.47 12.90
CA LYS A 484 3.47 7.57 11.93
C LYS A 484 2.58 8.71 12.45
N GLY A 485 1.61 8.39 13.30
CA GLY A 485 0.53 9.30 13.70
C GLY A 485 -0.60 9.32 12.67
N GLY A 486 -1.47 10.32 12.81
CA GLY A 486 -2.72 10.46 12.06
C GLY A 486 -3.86 10.83 13.02
N SER A 487 -5.10 10.72 12.56
CA SER A 487 -6.29 10.99 13.37
C SER A 487 -7.38 9.97 13.11
N ALA A 488 -8.22 9.76 14.12
CA ALA A 488 -9.49 9.06 14.00
C ALA A 488 -10.57 10.01 14.49
N ASP A 489 -11.71 10.03 13.80
CA ASP A 489 -12.82 10.93 14.08
C ASP A 489 -14.14 10.22 13.74
N GLY A 490 -15.24 10.68 14.34
CA GLY A 490 -16.56 10.10 14.22
C GLY A 490 -17.65 11.09 14.63
N PHE A 491 -18.89 10.82 14.22
CA PHE A 491 -20.04 11.68 14.45
C PHE A 491 -21.22 10.92 15.05
#